data_AF-D2QV10-F1
#
_entry.id   AF-D2QV10-F1
#
_cell.length_a   1.000
_cell.length_b   1.000
_cell.length_c   1.000
_cell.angle_alpha   90.00
_cell.angle_beta   90.00
_cell.angle_gamma   90.00
#
_symmetry.space_group_name_H-M   'P 1'
#
loop_
_entity.id
_entity.type
_entity.pdbx_description
1 polymer ?
#
loop_
_entity_poly.entity_id
_entity_poly.type
_entity_poly.pdbx_seq_one_letter_code
_entity_poly.pdbx_strand_id
1 'polypeptide(L)'
;MITYKIYQFSNFEESHKEYFDSLLNVIISQNILSSNIDEIIITDDLSGEITRYCENRFRTPNITRSREFKAVAKTVDFDGIKKIFFDANYVNGLVKWTPQVFFEQLIEIYSEDIINSVFQVPRIYYPETALSEILKIFLFQWSTKIISNIIRNKLPYEKDTIHSDVKIYVNAFKRNVRKLHYRYQDDLDLQIFWIAILTEVDDLVRRSLEVKFDSGSFESLQEFSIVSQLLIELEVQTENILDQKNVDVYNIKKYILEVLKLCYIDVPSEDPMEVIVLESPKKLFKGSLVDTEPRIVAFIDILGFSAIIKEYDSDKTSNLLNELHETLELAVQVSIENIIDSKAKTDLQEYLEYRMFSDCICISLPYIEFGNDFHIQFHSIATVVKSYQLSMMQKGFFVRGGISIGSFYADKNMIFSGGLVSAYKLEQSTGHPVIAVDKIILERLSINYKENTRGLFYDELLLYPREEPEKVFLNPFDLLDNSIKYFDYLQTSLDELVETEDGTDYLGTLTKSLLDMTKSFTQPIFDFAKSQVNKESIDIIKQQILFYVDKQIEKYETLVSTYDSTDKRVGEMERILSKYIFLKSLIKWTSEKSETFLIYGFV
;
A
#
# COMPACT_ATOMS: atom_id res chain seq x y z
N MET A 1 12.77 -6.49 49.45
CA MET A 1 11.86 -6.46 48.28
C MET A 1 12.63 -6.20 47.00
N ILE A 2 13.59 -5.27 46.98
CA ILE A 2 14.52 -5.11 45.85
C ILE A 2 15.74 -6.01 46.03
N THR A 3 16.13 -6.71 44.96
CA THR A 3 17.31 -7.57 44.88
C THR A 3 18.18 -7.16 43.70
N TYR A 4 19.48 -7.02 43.92
CA TYR A 4 20.44 -6.66 42.88
C TYR A 4 21.15 -7.91 42.35
N LYS A 5 21.18 -8.07 41.03
CA LYS A 5 21.83 -9.17 40.30
C LYS A 5 22.76 -8.57 39.26
N ILE A 6 23.87 -7.99 39.73
CA ILE A 6 24.79 -7.22 38.91
C ILE A 6 26.09 -8.02 38.71
N TYR A 7 26.49 -8.22 37.46
CA TYR A 7 27.64 -9.05 37.09
C TYR A 7 28.84 -8.23 36.61
N GLN A 8 28.59 -7.13 35.90
CA GLN A 8 29.62 -6.32 35.24
C GLN A 8 29.96 -5.05 36.05
N PHE A 9 28.99 -4.49 36.77
CA PHE A 9 29.16 -3.23 37.50
C PHE A 9 29.17 -3.44 39.03
N SER A 10 30.29 -3.91 39.59
CA SER A 10 30.38 -4.33 41.01
C SER A 10 29.91 -3.29 42.05
N ASN A 11 29.99 -2.00 41.73
CA ASN A 11 29.63 -0.91 42.65
C ASN A 11 28.20 -0.36 42.40
N PHE A 12 27.43 -0.96 41.48
CA PHE A 12 26.11 -0.46 41.09
C PHE A 12 25.14 -0.46 42.27
N GLU A 13 25.05 -1.56 43.01
CA GLU A 13 24.16 -1.68 44.17
C GLU A 13 24.51 -0.61 45.21
N GLU A 14 25.78 -0.50 45.62
CA GLU A 14 26.22 0.48 46.61
C GLU A 14 25.87 1.91 46.20
N SER A 15 26.01 2.23 44.91
CA SER A 15 25.78 3.58 44.38
C SER A 15 24.30 3.94 44.19
N HIS A 16 23.40 2.96 44.09
CA HIS A 16 22.00 3.18 43.70
C HIS A 16 20.97 2.64 44.68
N LYS A 17 21.39 1.93 45.74
CA LYS A 17 20.48 1.33 46.72
C LYS A 17 19.56 2.36 47.37
N GLU A 18 20.12 3.43 47.93
CA GLU A 18 19.34 4.49 48.55
C GLU A 18 18.36 5.15 47.57
N TYR A 19 18.77 5.27 46.31
CA TYR A 19 17.94 5.84 45.25
C TYR A 19 16.71 4.98 44.96
N PHE A 20 16.87 3.68 44.68
CA PHE A 20 15.71 2.81 44.42
C PHE A 20 14.86 2.55 45.67
N ASP A 21 15.46 2.47 46.85
CA ASP A 21 14.73 2.39 48.11
C ASP A 21 13.87 3.64 48.31
N SER A 22 14.37 4.83 47.95
CA SER A 22 13.58 6.07 47.99
C SER A 22 12.37 6.02 47.05
N LEU A 23 12.53 5.51 45.83
CA LEU A 23 11.43 5.34 44.88
C LEU A 23 10.39 4.34 45.42
N LEU A 24 10.82 3.18 45.91
CA LEU A 24 9.92 2.18 46.46
C LEU A 24 9.14 2.73 47.68
N ASN A 25 9.80 3.51 48.53
CA ASN A 25 9.15 4.16 49.68
C ASN A 25 8.03 5.13 49.26
N VAL A 26 8.14 5.81 48.11
CA VAL A 26 7.05 6.64 47.57
C VAL A 26 5.80 5.77 47.30
N ILE A 27 5.96 4.64 46.61
CA ILE A 27 4.87 3.69 46.32
C ILE A 27 4.27 3.12 47.61
N ILE A 28 5.11 2.69 48.56
CA ILE A 28 4.65 2.14 49.85
C ILE A 28 3.88 3.18 50.65
N SER A 29 4.40 4.41 50.76
CA SER A 29 3.77 5.48 51.54
C SER A 29 2.38 5.88 51.03
N GLN A 30 2.11 5.64 49.75
CA GLN A 30 0.81 5.88 49.12
C GLN A 30 -0.10 4.65 49.11
N ASN A 31 0.32 3.52 49.69
CA ASN A 31 -0.39 2.23 49.69
C ASN A 31 -0.76 1.73 48.27
N ILE A 32 0.12 1.96 47.28
CA ILE A 32 -0.08 1.56 45.88
C ILE A 32 0.89 0.45 45.44
N LEU A 33 1.49 -0.26 46.40
CA LEU A 33 2.29 -1.44 46.14
C LEU A 33 1.38 -2.67 46.15
N SER A 34 1.35 -3.41 45.04
CA SER A 34 0.59 -4.66 44.97
C SER A 34 1.16 -5.72 45.93
N SER A 35 0.26 -6.44 46.60
CA SER A 35 0.59 -7.62 47.41
C SER A 35 1.03 -8.83 46.59
N ASN A 36 0.77 -8.83 45.29
CA ASN A 36 1.11 -9.92 44.37
C ASN A 36 2.56 -9.80 43.87
N ILE A 37 3.26 -8.70 44.18
CA ILE A 37 4.68 -8.53 43.83
C ILE A 37 5.54 -9.22 44.90
N ASP A 38 6.20 -10.31 44.53
CA ASP A 38 7.11 -11.07 45.40
C ASP A 38 8.48 -10.39 45.50
N GLU A 39 9.03 -9.98 44.35
CA GLU A 39 10.40 -9.46 44.28
C GLU A 39 10.59 -8.50 43.08
N ILE A 40 11.36 -7.44 43.33
CA ILE A 40 11.83 -6.49 42.30
C ILE A 40 13.32 -6.75 42.09
N ILE A 41 13.72 -7.08 40.87
CA ILE A 41 15.07 -7.47 40.52
C ILE A 41 15.68 -6.38 39.63
N ILE A 42 16.86 -5.88 39.99
CA ILE A 42 17.64 -4.95 39.18
C ILE A 42 18.88 -5.70 38.69
N THR A 43 19.04 -5.85 37.37
CA THR A 43 20.04 -6.73 36.75
C THR A 43 20.68 -6.09 35.52
N ASP A 44 21.96 -6.32 35.28
CA ASP A 44 22.66 -5.97 34.03
C ASP A 44 22.64 -7.10 32.99
N ASP A 45 22.02 -8.24 33.31
CA ASP A 45 21.72 -9.38 32.44
C ASP A 45 20.21 -9.71 32.51
N LEU A 46 19.38 -8.83 31.94
CA LEU A 46 17.92 -8.96 31.99
C LEU A 46 17.44 -10.29 31.42
N SER A 47 17.89 -10.63 30.21
CA SER A 47 17.49 -11.87 29.54
C SER A 47 17.96 -13.12 30.28
N GLY A 48 19.20 -13.14 30.78
CA GLY A 48 19.73 -14.29 31.49
C GLY A 48 19.06 -14.51 32.84
N GLU A 49 18.75 -13.45 33.59
CA GLU A 49 18.00 -13.57 34.85
C GLU A 49 16.57 -14.06 34.62
N ILE A 50 15.87 -13.55 33.60
CA ILE A 50 14.53 -14.05 33.26
C ILE A 50 14.61 -15.53 32.87
N THR A 51 15.57 -15.92 32.02
CA THR A 51 15.76 -17.32 31.63
C THR A 51 16.07 -18.20 32.84
N ARG A 52 17.04 -17.84 33.69
CA ARG A 52 17.38 -18.58 34.93
C ARG A 52 16.20 -18.70 35.88
N TYR A 53 15.37 -17.66 35.98
CA TYR A 53 14.15 -17.68 36.77
C TYR A 53 13.09 -18.65 36.21
N CYS A 54 13.08 -18.85 34.89
CA CYS A 54 12.14 -19.74 34.21
C CYS A 54 12.63 -21.19 34.08
N GLU A 55 13.95 -21.42 33.99
CA GLU A 55 14.59 -22.74 33.77
C GLU A 55 14.16 -23.82 34.75
N ASN A 56 13.89 -23.46 36.01
CA ASN A 56 13.50 -24.41 37.06
C ASN A 56 11.98 -24.57 37.24
N ARG A 57 11.16 -23.99 36.34
CA ARG A 57 9.70 -24.06 36.41
C ARG A 57 9.14 -24.81 35.20
N PHE A 58 8.42 -25.90 35.46
CA PHE A 58 7.78 -26.76 34.43
C PHE A 58 6.58 -26.10 33.70
N ARG A 59 6.49 -24.77 33.68
CA ARG A 59 5.38 -24.01 33.08
C ARG A 59 5.90 -22.79 32.33
N THR A 60 5.24 -22.46 31.22
CA THR A 60 5.53 -21.24 30.45
C THR A 60 5.02 -20.00 31.19
N PRO A 61 5.88 -19.04 31.57
CA PRO A 61 5.45 -17.80 32.22
C PRO A 61 4.66 -16.89 31.27
N ASN A 62 3.79 -16.05 31.85
CA ASN A 62 3.29 -14.86 31.16
C ASN A 62 4.31 -13.71 31.33
N ILE A 63 4.81 -13.18 30.22
CA ILE A 63 5.81 -12.10 30.20
C ILE A 63 5.20 -10.85 29.56
N THR A 64 5.32 -9.69 30.21
CA THR A 64 4.87 -8.42 29.63
C THR A 64 5.63 -8.06 28.35
N ARG A 65 4.91 -7.71 27.27
CA ARG A 65 5.50 -7.27 25.99
C ARG A 65 5.72 -5.74 26.01
N SER A 66 6.93 -5.29 26.36
CA SER A 66 7.37 -3.90 26.16
C SER A 66 7.54 -3.59 24.65
N ARG A 67 7.07 -2.42 24.21
CA ARG A 67 6.99 -1.99 22.79
C ARG A 67 8.28 -1.35 22.21
N GLU A 68 9.43 -1.53 22.84
CA GLU A 68 10.71 -1.02 22.31
C GLU A 68 11.68 -2.14 21.98
N PHE A 69 12.54 -1.91 20.99
CA PHE A 69 13.57 -2.84 20.48
C PHE A 69 14.54 -3.37 21.56
N LYS A 70 14.48 -2.85 22.80
CA LYS A 70 15.10 -3.39 24.02
C LYS A 70 14.12 -3.23 25.19
N ALA A 71 13.90 -4.30 25.94
CA ALA A 71 13.05 -4.26 27.12
C ALA A 71 13.80 -3.62 28.30
N VAL A 72 13.32 -2.48 28.78
CA VAL A 72 13.91 -1.78 29.93
C VAL A 72 13.39 -2.34 31.26
N ALA A 73 12.17 -2.87 31.25
CA ALA A 73 11.56 -3.59 32.36
C ALA A 73 10.70 -4.75 31.85
N LYS A 74 10.53 -5.80 32.67
CA LYS A 74 9.69 -6.96 32.41
C LYS A 74 9.02 -7.45 33.68
N THR A 75 7.78 -7.89 33.56
CA THR A 75 7.04 -8.57 34.63
C THR A 75 6.82 -10.02 34.22
N VAL A 76 7.14 -10.93 35.14
CA VAL A 76 6.95 -12.36 34.99
C VAL A 76 5.93 -12.82 36.03
N ASP A 77 4.80 -13.33 35.56
CA ASP A 77 3.71 -13.84 36.40
C ASP A 77 3.71 -15.38 36.44
N PHE A 78 3.70 -15.92 37.66
CA PHE A 78 3.43 -17.33 37.94
C PHE A 78 2.28 -17.46 38.94
N ASP A 79 1.13 -17.97 38.46
CA ASP A 79 -0.06 -18.25 39.27
C ASP A 79 -0.52 -17.05 40.12
N GLY A 80 -0.39 -15.82 39.59
CA GLY A 80 -0.78 -14.58 40.26
C GLY A 80 0.33 -13.95 41.11
N ILE A 81 1.48 -14.62 41.25
CA ILE A 81 2.68 -14.08 41.92
C ILE A 81 3.62 -13.50 40.87
N LYS A 82 3.89 -12.19 40.98
CA LYS A 82 4.61 -11.40 39.98
C LYS A 82 6.02 -11.08 40.47
N LYS A 83 7.01 -11.24 39.58
CA LYS A 83 8.36 -10.67 39.73
C LYS A 83 8.63 -9.65 38.65
N ILE A 84 9.31 -8.58 39.02
CA ILE A 84 9.61 -7.47 38.11
C ILE A 84 11.11 -7.39 37.94
N PHE A 85 11.55 -7.25 36.71
CA PHE A 85 12.95 -7.16 36.34
C PHE A 85 13.20 -5.83 35.65
N PHE A 86 14.21 -5.08 36.11
CA PHE A 86 14.67 -3.84 35.50
C PHE A 86 16.10 -4.00 34.99
N ASP A 87 16.35 -3.50 33.77
CA ASP A 87 17.69 -3.51 33.17
C ASP A 87 18.53 -2.35 33.72
N ALA A 88 19.54 -2.68 34.52
CA ALA A 88 20.47 -1.75 35.17
C ALA A 88 21.29 -0.91 34.18
N ASN A 89 21.44 -1.37 32.93
CA ASN A 89 22.12 -0.61 31.88
C ASN A 89 21.33 0.64 31.47
N TYR A 90 20.03 0.64 31.74
CA TYR A 90 19.09 1.67 31.31
C TYR A 90 18.41 2.38 32.49
N VAL A 91 18.16 1.66 33.58
CA VAL A 91 17.47 2.13 34.78
C VAL A 91 18.48 2.30 35.90
N ASN A 92 18.82 3.54 36.24
CA ASN A 92 19.72 3.88 37.35
C ASN A 92 19.51 5.32 37.83
N GLY A 93 20.16 5.67 38.95
CA GLY A 93 19.99 6.97 39.61
C GLY A 93 20.55 8.19 38.87
N LEU A 94 21.31 7.96 37.78
CA LEU A 94 21.85 9.02 36.92
C LEU A 94 20.94 9.31 35.72
N VAL A 95 19.99 8.43 35.42
CA VAL A 95 19.11 8.54 34.27
C VAL A 95 17.79 9.21 34.67
N LYS A 96 17.48 10.32 34.01
CA LYS A 96 16.35 11.20 34.33
C LYS A 96 14.98 10.50 34.29
N TRP A 97 14.78 9.59 33.35
CA TRP A 97 13.50 8.91 33.14
C TRP A 97 13.33 7.64 34.00
N THR A 98 14.36 7.25 34.78
CA THR A 98 14.30 6.07 35.68
C THR A 98 13.08 6.06 36.60
N PRO A 99 12.72 7.17 37.31
CA PRO A 99 11.55 7.18 38.17
C PRO A 99 10.26 6.86 37.40
N GLN A 100 10.12 7.39 36.18
CA GLN A 100 8.96 7.16 35.33
C GLN A 100 8.80 5.67 35.04
N VAL A 101 9.84 5.01 34.52
CA VAL A 101 9.80 3.60 34.17
C VAL A 101 9.57 2.71 35.41
N PHE A 102 10.24 3.03 36.52
CA PHE A 102 10.10 2.29 37.77
C PHE A 102 8.67 2.36 38.31
N PHE A 103 8.08 3.56 38.36
CA PHE A 103 6.73 3.78 38.86
C PHE A 103 5.67 3.21 37.92
N GLU A 104 5.76 3.45 36.61
CA GLU A 104 4.78 2.96 35.65
C GLU A 104 4.64 1.43 35.71
N GLN A 105 5.75 0.70 35.83
CA GLN A 105 5.70 -0.77 35.90
C GLN A 105 5.03 -1.29 37.18
N LEU A 106 5.24 -0.64 38.33
CA LEU A 106 4.64 -1.02 39.61
C LEU A 106 3.16 -0.66 39.68
N ILE A 107 2.81 0.53 39.20
CA ILE A 107 1.44 1.05 39.19
C ILE A 107 0.56 0.21 38.25
N GLU A 108 1.09 -0.22 37.10
CA GLU A 108 0.34 -1.05 36.16
C GLU A 108 -0.11 -2.36 36.81
N ILE A 109 0.79 -3.03 37.54
CA ILE A 109 0.49 -4.26 38.28
C ILE A 109 -0.55 -4.00 39.38
N TYR A 110 -0.36 -2.93 40.17
CA TYR A 110 -1.30 -2.56 41.22
C TYR A 110 -2.69 -2.25 40.66
N SER A 111 -2.76 -1.51 39.55
CA SER A 111 -4.02 -1.17 38.88
C SER A 111 -4.71 -2.40 38.32
N GLU A 112 -3.95 -3.33 37.74
CA GLU A 112 -4.45 -4.61 37.25
C GLU A 112 -5.07 -5.43 38.40
N ASP A 113 -4.38 -5.51 39.54
CA ASP A 113 -4.85 -6.28 40.70
C ASP A 113 -6.12 -5.68 41.32
N ILE A 114 -6.22 -4.34 41.37
CA ILE A 114 -7.46 -3.65 41.78
C ILE A 114 -8.61 -4.08 40.87
N ILE A 115 -8.47 -3.91 39.55
CA ILE A 115 -9.55 -4.25 38.61
C ILE A 115 -9.88 -5.74 38.70
N ASN A 116 -8.87 -6.62 38.74
CA ASN A 116 -9.08 -8.07 38.80
C ASN A 116 -9.81 -8.53 40.06
N SER A 117 -9.72 -7.77 41.17
CA SER A 117 -10.46 -8.07 42.40
C SER A 117 -11.97 -7.82 42.29
N VAL A 118 -12.40 -6.94 41.39
CA VAL A 118 -13.81 -6.52 41.24
C VAL A 118 -14.43 -6.89 39.89
N PHE A 119 -13.62 -7.10 38.86
CA PHE A 119 -14.05 -7.36 37.49
C PHE A 119 -13.20 -8.47 36.86
N GLN A 120 -13.72 -9.69 36.94
CA GLN A 120 -13.07 -10.89 36.42
C GLN A 120 -13.55 -11.20 35.01
N VAL A 121 -12.60 -11.26 34.07
CA VAL A 121 -12.85 -11.56 32.66
C VAL A 121 -11.80 -12.53 32.13
N PRO A 122 -12.11 -13.31 31.08
CA PRO A 122 -11.10 -14.07 30.36
C PRO A 122 -9.95 -13.17 29.87
N ARG A 123 -8.77 -13.75 29.66
CA ARG A 123 -7.58 -13.04 29.14
C ARG A 123 -7.32 -13.26 27.65
N ILE A 124 -8.04 -14.22 27.06
CA ILE A 124 -7.84 -14.69 25.69
C ILE A 124 -9.22 -14.72 25.03
N TYR A 125 -9.25 -14.35 23.76
CA TYR A 125 -10.40 -14.50 22.89
C TYR A 125 -9.98 -15.14 21.57
N TYR A 126 -10.96 -15.71 20.87
CA TYR A 126 -10.81 -16.39 19.59
C TYR A 126 -11.67 -15.70 18.53
N PRO A 127 -11.46 -15.97 17.23
CA PRO A 127 -12.21 -15.32 16.14
C PRO A 127 -13.74 -15.40 16.27
N GLU A 128 -14.25 -16.51 16.82
CA GLU A 128 -15.67 -16.77 17.04
C GLU A 128 -16.23 -16.15 18.33
N THR A 129 -15.39 -15.52 19.15
CA THR A 129 -15.83 -14.88 20.40
C THR A 129 -16.69 -13.66 20.07
N ALA A 130 -17.88 -13.58 20.65
CA ALA A 130 -18.78 -12.44 20.48
C ALA A 130 -18.08 -11.13 20.83
N LEU A 131 -18.23 -10.10 20.00
CA LEU A 131 -17.59 -8.79 20.20
C LEU A 131 -17.92 -8.20 21.58
N SER A 132 -19.14 -8.38 22.08
CA SER A 132 -19.52 -7.98 23.44
C SER A 132 -18.64 -8.60 24.54
N GLU A 133 -18.23 -9.86 24.42
CA GLU A 133 -17.31 -10.50 25.36
C GLU A 133 -15.87 -10.02 25.18
N ILE A 134 -15.42 -9.83 23.94
CA ILE A 134 -14.10 -9.24 23.64
C ILE A 134 -13.98 -7.85 24.28
N LEU A 135 -15.03 -7.03 24.18
CA LEU A 135 -15.05 -5.68 24.74
C LEU A 135 -14.99 -5.67 26.28
N LYS A 136 -15.45 -6.72 26.97
CA LYS A 136 -15.22 -6.85 28.42
C LYS A 136 -13.73 -7.10 28.72
N ILE A 137 -13.05 -7.90 27.90
CA ILE A 137 -11.61 -8.14 28.01
C ILE A 137 -10.83 -6.85 27.75
N PHE A 138 -11.19 -6.10 26.71
CA PHE A 138 -10.57 -4.80 26.41
C PHE A 138 -10.89 -3.76 27.48
N LEU A 139 -12.12 -3.69 27.98
CA LEU A 139 -12.49 -2.79 29.07
C LEU A 139 -11.62 -3.04 30.30
N PHE A 140 -11.37 -4.30 30.67
CA PHE A 140 -10.42 -4.60 31.75
C PHE A 140 -9.05 -3.95 31.51
N GLN A 141 -8.49 -4.09 30.30
CA GLN A 141 -7.17 -3.56 29.96
C GLN A 141 -7.16 -2.03 29.92
N TRP A 142 -8.19 -1.42 29.34
CA TRP A 142 -8.34 0.03 29.26
C TRP A 142 -8.56 0.65 30.64
N SER A 143 -9.39 0.05 31.50
CA SER A 143 -9.58 0.46 32.89
C SER A 143 -8.29 0.38 33.70
N THR A 144 -7.50 -0.68 33.51
CA THR A 144 -6.16 -0.80 34.11
C THR A 144 -5.26 0.37 33.71
N LYS A 145 -5.26 0.75 32.43
CA LYS A 145 -4.49 1.88 31.92
C LYS A 145 -5.01 3.23 32.44
N ILE A 146 -6.32 3.43 32.52
CA ILE A 146 -6.96 4.63 33.08
C ILE A 146 -6.52 4.84 34.53
N ILE A 147 -6.67 3.82 35.39
CA ILE A 147 -6.26 3.89 36.80
C ILE A 147 -4.76 4.15 36.90
N SER A 148 -3.97 3.44 36.09
CA SER A 148 -2.52 3.61 36.11
C SER A 148 -2.13 5.06 35.84
N ASN A 149 -2.73 5.69 34.84
CA ASN A 149 -2.45 7.09 34.51
C ASN A 149 -2.97 8.07 35.58
N ILE A 150 -4.12 7.78 36.21
CA ILE A 150 -4.63 8.60 37.33
C ILE A 150 -3.66 8.58 38.51
N ILE A 151 -3.16 7.40 38.89
CA ILE A 151 -2.18 7.25 39.99
C ILE A 151 -0.86 7.91 39.60
N ARG A 152 -0.36 7.62 38.38
CA ARG A 152 0.83 8.24 37.80
C ARG A 152 0.79 9.75 37.92
N ASN A 153 -0.38 10.35 37.69
CA ASN A 153 -0.52 11.80 37.71
C ASN A 153 -0.33 12.44 39.10
N LYS A 154 -0.50 11.67 40.18
CA LYS A 154 -0.35 12.11 41.57
C LYS A 154 1.07 11.93 42.12
N LEU A 155 1.96 11.22 41.41
CA LEU A 155 3.30 10.94 41.89
C LEU A 155 4.29 12.10 41.67
N PRO A 156 5.22 12.33 42.62
CA PRO A 156 6.14 13.46 42.59
C PRO A 156 7.41 13.14 41.78
N TYR A 157 7.31 13.08 40.45
CA TYR A 157 8.47 12.93 39.57
C TYR A 157 8.32 13.74 38.27
N GLU A 158 9.44 14.03 37.61
CA GLU A 158 9.44 14.74 36.33
C GLU A 158 8.97 13.80 35.21
N LYS A 159 7.91 14.21 34.51
CA LYS A 159 7.26 13.42 33.46
C LYS A 159 7.72 13.94 32.10
N ASP A 160 8.22 13.06 31.25
CA ASP A 160 8.32 13.38 29.84
C ASP A 160 6.93 13.19 29.22
N THR A 161 6.28 14.28 28.81
CA THR A 161 5.04 14.20 28.01
C THR A 161 5.44 13.84 26.58
N ILE A 162 5.17 12.60 26.18
CA ILE A 162 5.63 12.08 24.88
C ILE A 162 4.58 12.35 23.79
N HIS A 163 3.32 12.56 24.16
CA HIS A 163 2.18 12.47 23.23
C HIS A 163 1.35 13.75 23.17
N SER A 164 1.84 14.74 22.43
CA SER A 164 1.20 16.06 22.33
C SER A 164 -0.08 16.10 21.48
N ASP A 165 -0.26 15.15 20.57
CA ASP A 165 -1.40 15.13 19.63
C ASP A 165 -1.70 13.68 19.17
N VAL A 166 -2.99 13.36 19.02
CA VAL A 166 -3.49 12.05 18.58
C VAL A 166 -3.16 11.73 17.10
N LYS A 167 -2.79 12.72 16.29
CA LYS A 167 -2.59 12.63 14.83
C LYS A 167 -1.70 11.48 14.39
N ILE A 168 -0.57 11.27 15.07
CA ILE A 168 0.39 10.22 14.71
C ILE A 168 -0.27 8.84 14.85
N TYR A 169 -1.09 8.65 15.88
CA TYR A 169 -1.79 7.40 16.16
C TYR A 169 -2.96 7.17 15.22
N VAL A 170 -3.75 8.20 14.91
CA VAL A 170 -4.82 8.11 13.91
C VAL A 170 -4.24 7.75 12.54
N ASN A 171 -3.14 8.40 12.13
CA ASN A 171 -2.50 8.11 10.85
C ASN A 171 -1.90 6.69 10.83
N ALA A 172 -1.31 6.23 11.93
CA ALA A 172 -0.79 4.87 12.05
C ALA A 172 -1.93 3.84 11.97
N PHE A 173 -3.01 4.04 12.71
CA PHE A 173 -4.21 3.21 12.68
C PHE A 173 -4.78 3.10 11.25
N LYS A 174 -5.02 4.23 10.58
CA LYS A 174 -5.51 4.27 9.20
C LYS A 174 -4.61 3.49 8.24
N ARG A 175 -3.29 3.70 8.33
CA ARG A 175 -2.29 3.00 7.51
C ARG A 175 -2.33 1.49 7.76
N ASN A 176 -2.39 1.07 9.02
CA ASN A 176 -2.38 -0.34 9.38
C ASN A 176 -3.68 -1.02 8.95
N VAL A 177 -4.84 -0.41 9.20
CA VAL A 177 -6.14 -0.90 8.73
C VAL A 177 -6.13 -1.01 7.21
N ARG A 178 -5.71 0.03 6.46
CA ARG A 178 -5.63 -0.04 4.99
C ARG A 178 -4.74 -1.19 4.51
N LYS A 179 -3.58 -1.41 5.14
CA LYS A 179 -2.70 -2.56 4.84
C LYS A 179 -3.36 -3.89 5.15
N LEU A 180 -4.13 -4.00 6.24
CA LEU A 180 -4.88 -5.21 6.58
C LEU A 180 -5.94 -5.51 5.53
N HIS A 181 -6.66 -4.50 5.03
CA HIS A 181 -7.62 -4.72 3.94
C HIS A 181 -6.93 -5.24 2.68
N TYR A 182 -5.79 -4.66 2.27
CA TYR A 182 -5.02 -5.15 1.12
C TYR A 182 -4.51 -6.57 1.33
N ARG A 183 -4.03 -6.93 2.53
CA ARG A 183 -3.58 -8.30 2.85
C ARG A 183 -4.74 -9.30 2.86
N TYR A 184 -5.90 -8.90 3.37
CA TYR A 184 -7.10 -9.75 3.33
C TYR A 184 -7.49 -10.11 1.90
N GLN A 185 -7.26 -9.22 0.92
CA GLN A 185 -7.51 -9.54 -0.50
C GLN A 185 -6.61 -10.68 -1.01
N ASP A 186 -5.37 -10.77 -0.50
CA ASP A 186 -4.37 -11.78 -0.92
C ASP A 186 -4.59 -13.14 -0.23
N ASP A 187 -4.83 -13.14 1.09
CA ASP A 187 -4.84 -14.35 1.93
C ASP A 187 -6.26 -14.80 2.38
N LEU A 188 -7.32 -14.06 2.02
CA LEU A 188 -8.76 -14.34 2.30
C LEU A 188 -9.11 -15.02 3.65
N ASP A 189 -8.31 -14.80 4.68
CA ASP A 189 -8.57 -15.28 6.03
C ASP A 189 -9.25 -14.17 6.84
N LEU A 190 -10.58 -14.23 6.85
CA LEU A 190 -11.41 -13.28 7.58
C LEU A 190 -11.18 -13.36 9.10
N GLN A 191 -10.79 -14.52 9.64
CA GLN A 191 -10.53 -14.68 11.07
C GLN A 191 -9.23 -13.95 11.46
N ILE A 192 -8.15 -14.14 10.70
CA ILE A 192 -6.88 -13.43 10.92
C ILE A 192 -7.09 -11.92 10.74
N PHE A 193 -7.82 -11.52 9.69
CA PHE A 193 -8.17 -10.11 9.46
C PHE A 193 -8.94 -9.53 10.65
N TRP A 194 -9.97 -10.21 11.14
CA TRP A 194 -10.80 -9.75 12.25
C TRP A 194 -9.99 -9.53 13.54
N ILE A 195 -9.16 -10.51 13.91
CA ILE A 195 -8.30 -10.39 15.10
C ILE A 195 -7.30 -9.23 14.95
N ALA A 196 -6.72 -9.05 13.76
CA ALA A 196 -5.79 -7.96 13.50
C ALA A 196 -6.47 -6.59 13.57
N ILE A 197 -7.68 -6.44 13.02
CA ILE A 197 -8.46 -5.20 13.11
C ILE A 197 -8.78 -4.85 14.57
N LEU A 198 -9.24 -5.81 15.36
CA LEU A 198 -9.51 -5.59 16.79
C LEU A 198 -8.25 -5.15 17.55
N THR A 199 -7.09 -5.71 17.18
CA THR A 199 -5.81 -5.31 17.77
C THR A 199 -5.45 -3.86 17.44
N GLU A 200 -5.67 -3.42 16.20
CA GLU A 200 -5.45 -2.02 15.80
C GLU A 200 -6.43 -1.06 16.51
N VAL A 201 -7.68 -1.48 16.72
CA VAL A 201 -8.68 -0.69 17.47
C VAL A 201 -8.28 -0.56 18.94
N ASP A 202 -7.87 -1.65 19.59
CA ASP A 202 -7.33 -1.62 20.95
C ASP A 202 -6.12 -0.68 21.06
N ASP A 203 -5.20 -0.74 20.08
CA ASP A 203 -4.07 0.16 20.01
C ASP A 203 -4.45 1.63 19.88
N LEU A 204 -5.41 1.95 19.00
CA LEU A 204 -5.91 3.31 18.85
C LEU A 204 -6.48 3.83 20.18
N VAL A 205 -7.28 3.03 20.88
CA VAL A 205 -7.90 3.41 22.15
C VAL A 205 -6.83 3.62 23.23
N ARG A 206 -5.90 2.68 23.40
CA ARG A 206 -4.81 2.82 24.40
C ARG A 206 -3.95 4.05 24.15
N ARG A 207 -3.56 4.31 22.90
CA ARG A 207 -2.78 5.49 22.54
C ARG A 207 -3.56 6.79 22.73
N SER A 208 -4.86 6.77 22.45
CA SER A 208 -5.74 7.91 22.70
C SER A 208 -5.88 8.20 24.20
N LEU A 209 -5.96 7.17 25.05
CA LEU A 209 -5.90 7.36 26.50
C LEU A 209 -4.58 8.01 26.94
N GLU A 210 -3.44 7.57 26.40
CA GLU A 210 -2.13 8.16 26.71
C GLU A 210 -2.08 9.66 26.35
N VAL A 211 -2.55 10.05 25.15
CA VAL A 211 -2.66 11.46 24.74
C VAL A 211 -3.55 12.24 25.71
N LYS A 212 -4.71 11.67 26.12
CA LYS A 212 -5.64 12.33 27.04
C LYS A 212 -4.97 12.62 28.39
N PHE A 213 -4.28 11.65 28.97
CA PHE A 213 -3.63 11.80 30.27
C PHE A 213 -2.38 12.68 30.26
N ASP A 214 -1.75 12.84 29.09
CA ASP A 214 -0.68 13.81 28.86
C ASP A 214 -1.22 15.22 28.52
N SER A 215 -2.55 15.43 28.57
CA SER A 215 -3.23 16.68 28.19
C SER A 215 -2.97 17.12 26.74
N GLY A 216 -2.77 16.14 25.85
CA GLY A 216 -2.57 16.38 24.42
C GLY A 216 -3.84 16.72 23.65
N SER A 217 -3.66 17.13 22.39
CA SER A 217 -4.75 17.57 21.51
C SER A 217 -5.47 16.40 20.80
N PHE A 218 -6.79 16.57 20.64
CA PHE A 218 -7.67 15.68 19.87
C PHE A 218 -8.26 16.36 18.63
N GLU A 219 -7.77 17.55 18.25
CA GLU A 219 -8.25 18.26 17.06
C GLU A 219 -8.02 17.45 15.76
N SER A 220 -7.01 16.59 15.75
CA SER A 220 -6.61 15.77 14.59
C SER A 220 -7.27 14.38 14.53
N LEU A 221 -8.44 14.18 15.14
CA LEU A 221 -9.18 12.91 15.07
C LEU A 221 -9.77 12.60 13.68
N GLN A 222 -9.93 13.63 12.83
CA GLN A 222 -10.46 13.50 11.48
C GLN A 222 -11.85 12.82 11.51
N GLU A 223 -12.10 11.77 10.73
CA GLU A 223 -13.36 11.02 10.74
C GLU A 223 -13.61 10.23 12.05
N PHE A 224 -12.59 10.03 12.90
CA PHE A 224 -12.69 9.26 14.14
C PHE A 224 -13.06 10.11 15.37
N SER A 225 -13.86 11.16 15.20
CA SER A 225 -14.28 12.02 16.31
C SER A 225 -14.95 11.23 17.44
N ILE A 226 -15.61 10.12 17.11
CA ILE A 226 -16.30 9.21 18.04
C ILE A 226 -15.39 8.63 19.13
N VAL A 227 -14.08 8.60 18.90
CA VAL A 227 -13.10 8.12 19.89
C VAL A 227 -13.16 8.97 21.16
N SER A 228 -13.43 10.28 21.06
CA SER A 228 -13.56 11.14 22.24
C SER A 228 -14.69 10.69 23.18
N GLN A 229 -15.85 10.35 22.62
CA GLN A 229 -17.01 9.87 23.37
C GLN A 229 -16.73 8.49 23.96
N LEU A 230 -16.06 7.61 23.21
CA LEU A 230 -15.60 6.33 23.71
C LEU A 230 -14.71 6.51 24.95
N LEU A 231 -13.71 7.42 24.91
CA LEU A 231 -12.82 7.64 26.07
C LEU A 231 -13.58 8.10 27.33
N ILE A 232 -14.63 8.93 27.16
CA ILE A 232 -15.48 9.37 28.28
C ILE A 232 -16.27 8.19 28.85
N GLU A 233 -16.88 7.38 27.98
CA GLU A 233 -17.61 6.18 28.39
C GLU A 233 -16.70 5.20 29.14
N LEU A 234 -15.45 5.02 28.68
CA LEU A 234 -14.48 4.16 29.36
C LEU A 234 -14.14 4.64 30.77
N GLU A 235 -14.06 5.95 31.01
CA GLU A 235 -13.87 6.49 32.35
C GLU A 235 -15.07 6.20 33.25
N VAL A 236 -16.30 6.42 32.75
CA VAL A 236 -17.54 6.12 33.47
C VAL A 236 -17.63 4.64 33.84
N GLN A 237 -17.35 3.74 32.89
CA GLN A 237 -17.39 2.30 33.17
C GLN A 237 -16.25 1.87 34.10
N THR A 238 -15.09 2.52 34.04
CA THR A 238 -13.99 2.28 34.99
C THR A 238 -14.39 2.69 36.41
N GLU A 239 -15.08 3.81 36.59
CA GLU A 239 -15.63 4.20 37.89
C GLU A 239 -16.69 3.21 38.38
N ASN A 240 -17.58 2.74 37.49
CA ASN A 240 -18.57 1.71 37.84
C ASN A 240 -17.92 0.39 38.30
N ILE A 241 -16.83 -0.03 37.64
CA ILE A 241 -16.05 -1.20 38.05
C ILE A 241 -15.53 -1.01 39.48
N LEU A 242 -14.92 0.14 39.77
CA LEU A 242 -14.37 0.45 41.10
C LEU A 242 -15.46 0.52 42.19
N ASP A 243 -16.62 1.06 41.84
CA ASP A 243 -17.78 1.16 42.71
C ASP A 243 -18.57 -0.16 42.85
N GLN A 244 -18.14 -1.24 42.19
CA GLN A 244 -18.84 -2.54 42.11
C GLN A 244 -20.30 -2.41 41.63
N LYS A 245 -20.55 -1.44 40.73
CA LYS A 245 -21.83 -1.26 40.05
C LYS A 245 -21.93 -2.19 38.85
N ASN A 246 -23.13 -2.30 38.27
CA ASN A 246 -23.33 -3.06 37.03
C ASN A 246 -22.56 -2.38 35.88
N VAL A 247 -21.73 -3.16 35.19
CA VAL A 247 -20.89 -2.71 34.07
C VAL A 247 -21.58 -3.10 32.77
N ASP A 248 -21.82 -2.11 31.91
CA ASP A 248 -22.44 -2.33 30.60
C ASP A 248 -21.50 -1.89 29.48
N VAL A 249 -21.32 -2.76 28.49
CA VAL A 249 -20.49 -2.50 27.31
C VAL A 249 -21.31 -2.03 26.10
N TYR A 250 -22.61 -1.79 26.25
CA TYR A 250 -23.50 -1.39 25.14
C TYR A 250 -23.01 -0.13 24.41
N ASN A 251 -22.74 0.95 25.15
CA ASN A 251 -22.26 2.20 24.54
C ASN A 251 -20.86 2.05 23.94
N ILE A 252 -19.97 1.33 24.64
CA ILE A 252 -18.62 0.99 24.14
C ILE A 252 -18.74 0.28 22.79
N LYS A 253 -19.55 -0.78 22.73
CA LYS A 253 -19.82 -1.55 21.52
C LYS A 253 -20.36 -0.67 20.40
N LYS A 254 -21.32 0.21 20.69
CA LYS A 254 -21.86 1.15 19.71
C LYS A 254 -20.75 2.01 19.09
N TYR A 255 -19.88 2.62 19.91
CA TYR A 255 -18.78 3.45 19.42
C TYR A 255 -17.74 2.65 18.63
N ILE A 256 -17.42 1.44 19.06
CA ILE A 256 -16.49 0.56 18.34
C ILE A 256 -17.07 0.14 16.98
N LEU A 257 -18.36 -0.21 16.91
CA LEU A 257 -19.03 -0.50 15.63
C LEU A 257 -19.04 0.71 14.69
N GLU A 258 -19.17 1.94 15.22
CA GLU A 258 -19.02 3.16 14.41
C GLU A 258 -17.59 3.33 13.87
N VAL A 259 -16.56 3.06 14.68
CA VAL A 259 -15.16 3.06 14.23
C VAL A 259 -14.93 2.01 13.13
N LEU A 260 -15.46 0.79 13.30
CA LEU A 260 -15.34 -0.29 12.32
C LEU A 260 -16.04 0.05 11.01
N LYS A 261 -17.22 0.68 11.07
CA LYS A 261 -17.93 1.14 9.86
C LYS A 261 -17.15 2.19 9.07
N LEU A 262 -16.47 3.11 9.76
CA LEU A 262 -15.55 4.07 9.10
C LEU A 262 -14.35 3.37 8.45
N CYS A 263 -14.05 2.13 8.86
CA CYS A 263 -13.05 1.27 8.25
C CYS A 263 -13.63 0.33 7.18
N TYR A 264 -14.89 0.48 6.77
CA TYR A 264 -15.59 -0.44 5.86
C TYR A 264 -15.73 -1.87 6.38
N ILE A 265 -15.96 -2.01 7.69
CA ILE A 265 -16.18 -3.31 8.34
C ILE A 265 -17.53 -3.27 9.04
N ASP A 266 -18.37 -4.27 8.75
CA ASP A 266 -19.65 -4.47 9.42
C ASP A 266 -19.68 -5.79 10.18
N VAL A 267 -20.47 -5.83 11.26
CA VAL A 267 -20.63 -6.99 12.13
C VAL A 267 -22.13 -7.28 12.24
N PRO A 268 -22.72 -7.99 11.28
CA PRO A 268 -24.18 -8.22 11.22
C PRO A 268 -24.69 -9.14 12.34
N SER A 269 -23.86 -10.06 12.81
CA SER A 269 -24.20 -11.03 13.86
C SER A 269 -23.01 -11.29 14.78
N GLU A 270 -23.29 -11.50 16.08
CA GLU A 270 -22.30 -11.96 17.07
C GLU A 270 -22.48 -13.41 17.49
N ASP A 271 -23.62 -14.03 17.13
CA ASP A 271 -23.93 -15.42 17.43
C ASP A 271 -24.71 -16.07 16.27
N PRO A 272 -24.03 -16.74 15.33
CA PRO A 272 -22.56 -16.85 15.23
C PRO A 272 -21.90 -15.52 14.87
N MET A 273 -20.63 -15.36 15.24
CA MET A 273 -19.85 -14.17 14.91
C MET A 273 -19.64 -14.06 13.39
N GLU A 274 -20.08 -12.94 12.81
CA GLU A 274 -20.03 -12.67 11.38
C GLU A 274 -19.44 -11.27 11.13
N VAL A 275 -18.51 -11.17 10.19
CA VAL A 275 -17.81 -9.93 9.82
C VAL A 275 -17.85 -9.78 8.31
N ILE A 276 -18.19 -8.59 7.81
CA ILE A 276 -18.26 -8.30 6.38
C ILE A 276 -17.38 -7.09 6.07
N VAL A 277 -16.55 -7.21 5.03
CA VAL A 277 -15.85 -6.07 4.43
C VAL A 277 -16.77 -5.44 3.40
N LEU A 278 -17.17 -4.19 3.62
CA LEU A 278 -18.22 -3.53 2.86
C LEU A 278 -17.77 -3.04 1.48
N GLU A 279 -16.51 -2.63 1.36
CA GLU A 279 -15.99 -1.90 0.19
C GLU A 279 -14.53 -2.23 -0.08
N SER A 280 -14.08 -1.94 -1.30
CA SER A 280 -12.69 -2.12 -1.72
C SER A 280 -11.73 -1.18 -0.96
N PRO A 281 -10.50 -1.64 -0.61
CA PRO A 281 -9.48 -0.78 0.01
C PRO A 281 -9.02 0.39 -0.87
N LYS A 282 -9.32 0.38 -2.17
CA LYS A 282 -8.97 1.48 -3.10
C LYS A 282 -9.57 2.83 -2.68
N LYS A 283 -10.71 2.83 -1.97
CA LYS A 283 -11.39 4.05 -1.46
C LYS A 283 -11.03 4.40 -0.02
N LEU A 284 -10.51 3.43 0.73
CA LEU A 284 -10.35 3.53 2.17
C LEU A 284 -9.32 4.61 2.55
N PHE A 285 -9.78 5.65 3.25
CA PHE A 285 -9.02 6.83 3.67
C PHE A 285 -8.36 7.63 2.53
N LYS A 286 -8.83 7.48 1.29
CA LYS A 286 -8.31 8.24 0.15
C LYS A 286 -8.54 9.74 0.38
N GLY A 287 -7.47 10.52 0.29
CA GLY A 287 -7.48 11.98 0.51
C GLY A 287 -7.34 12.45 1.96
N SER A 288 -7.64 11.60 2.96
CA SER A 288 -7.44 11.92 4.38
C SER A 288 -6.11 11.36 4.94
N LEU A 289 -5.47 10.44 4.23
CA LEU A 289 -4.19 9.83 4.61
C LEU A 289 -3.12 10.02 3.52
N VAL A 290 -1.93 10.48 3.92
CA VAL A 290 -0.71 10.45 3.09
C VAL A 290 -0.03 9.11 3.30
N ASP A 291 -0.24 8.19 2.36
CA ASP A 291 0.31 6.84 2.40
C ASP A 291 0.34 6.21 1.01
N THR A 292 1.25 5.25 0.82
CA THR A 292 1.37 4.52 -0.46
C THR A 292 0.39 3.36 -0.55
N GLU A 293 -0.03 3.02 -1.77
CA GLU A 293 -0.78 1.80 -2.06
C GLU A 293 -0.13 1.01 -3.21
N PRO A 294 -0.43 -0.30 -3.35
CA PRO A 294 0.02 -1.07 -4.50
C PRO A 294 -0.64 -0.56 -5.78
N ARG A 295 0.19 -0.22 -6.78
CA ARG A 295 -0.26 0.18 -8.11
C ARG A 295 0.58 -0.48 -9.18
N ILE A 296 -0.04 -0.68 -10.34
CA ILE A 296 0.66 -0.90 -11.60
C ILE A 296 1.07 0.48 -12.11
N VAL A 297 2.32 0.64 -12.51
CA VAL A 297 2.93 1.92 -12.86
C VAL A 297 3.65 1.78 -14.20
N ALA A 298 3.30 2.62 -15.16
CA ALA A 298 4.01 2.78 -16.42
C ALA A 298 4.82 4.08 -16.41
N PHE A 299 6.09 3.98 -16.80
CA PHE A 299 6.94 5.12 -17.12
C PHE A 299 7.28 5.07 -18.60
N ILE A 300 7.02 6.17 -19.31
CA ILE A 300 7.20 6.26 -20.76
C ILE A 300 7.95 7.56 -21.06
N ASP A 301 8.98 7.48 -21.89
CA ASP A 301 9.91 8.55 -22.25
C ASP A 301 9.98 8.73 -23.78
N ILE A 302 10.05 9.97 -24.24
CA ILE A 302 10.20 10.31 -25.66
C ILE A 302 11.65 10.13 -26.10
N LEU A 303 11.88 9.23 -27.06
CA LEU A 303 13.22 8.98 -27.57
C LEU A 303 13.74 10.14 -28.40
N GLY A 304 14.99 10.53 -28.14
CA GLY A 304 15.68 11.55 -28.91
C GLY A 304 15.25 12.98 -28.56
N PHE A 305 14.61 13.20 -27.42
CA PHE A 305 14.15 14.53 -26.99
C PHE A 305 15.25 15.60 -26.99
N SER A 306 16.46 15.25 -26.55
CA SER A 306 17.61 16.16 -26.66
C SER A 306 17.98 16.55 -28.10
N ALA A 307 17.75 15.67 -29.08
CA ALA A 307 17.97 15.98 -30.49
C ALA A 307 16.84 16.85 -31.05
N ILE A 308 15.59 16.61 -30.62
CA ILE A 308 14.42 17.45 -30.93
C ILE A 308 14.67 18.90 -30.48
N ILE A 309 15.12 19.12 -29.24
CA ILE A 309 15.46 20.45 -28.73
C ILE A 309 16.55 21.11 -29.58
N LYS A 310 17.64 20.38 -29.89
CA LYS A 310 18.73 20.91 -30.72
C LYS A 310 18.26 21.30 -32.11
N GLU A 311 17.39 20.50 -32.72
CA GLU A 311 16.82 20.77 -34.04
C GLU A 311 15.97 22.05 -34.00
N TYR A 312 15.10 22.18 -33.01
CA TYR A 312 14.29 23.37 -32.78
C TYR A 312 15.13 24.63 -32.55
N ASP A 313 16.12 24.58 -31.66
CA ASP A 313 16.99 25.73 -31.34
C ASP A 313 17.87 26.15 -32.53
N SER A 314 18.19 25.20 -33.42
CA SER A 314 19.04 25.43 -34.59
C SER A 314 18.31 26.02 -35.80
N ASP A 315 16.99 25.85 -35.89
CA ASP A 315 16.17 26.30 -37.01
C ASP A 315 15.05 27.26 -36.53
N LYS A 316 15.23 28.55 -36.85
CA LYS A 316 14.26 29.62 -36.50
C LYS A 316 12.88 29.44 -37.15
N THR A 317 12.76 28.57 -38.14
CA THR A 317 11.50 28.23 -38.82
C THR A 317 10.91 26.90 -38.37
N SER A 318 11.55 26.23 -37.41
CA SER A 318 11.11 24.93 -36.90
C SER A 318 9.73 24.99 -36.28
N ASN A 319 8.84 24.12 -36.75
CA ASN A 319 7.50 23.90 -36.19
C ASN A 319 7.47 22.71 -35.21
N LEU A 320 8.64 22.12 -34.90
CA LEU A 320 8.75 20.84 -34.20
C LEU A 320 8.14 20.86 -32.79
N LEU A 321 8.24 22.00 -32.09
CA LEU A 321 7.60 22.15 -30.78
C LEU A 321 6.07 22.10 -30.87
N ASN A 322 5.47 22.74 -31.87
CA ASN A 322 4.03 22.70 -32.09
C ASN A 322 3.59 21.28 -32.48
N GLU A 323 4.32 20.62 -33.37
CA GLU A 323 4.04 19.24 -33.78
C GLU A 323 4.10 18.28 -32.59
N LEU A 324 5.10 18.42 -31.72
CA LEU A 324 5.22 17.62 -30.51
C LEU A 324 4.09 17.93 -29.52
N HIS A 325 3.77 19.21 -29.32
CA HIS A 325 2.69 19.64 -28.43
C HIS A 325 1.33 19.09 -28.88
N GLU A 326 0.96 19.28 -30.15
CA GLU A 326 -0.28 18.74 -30.72
C GLU A 326 -0.33 17.21 -30.65
N THR A 327 0.82 16.54 -30.86
CA THR A 327 0.89 15.08 -30.74
C THR A 327 0.66 14.62 -29.31
N LEU A 328 1.29 15.29 -28.32
CA LEU A 328 1.12 14.96 -26.91
C LEU A 328 -0.31 15.20 -26.44
N GLU A 329 -0.92 16.35 -26.79
CA GLU A 329 -2.31 16.64 -26.47
C GLU A 329 -3.24 15.59 -27.06
N LEU A 330 -3.08 15.25 -28.34
CA LEU A 330 -3.89 14.21 -28.98
C LEU A 330 -3.68 12.84 -28.33
N ALA A 331 -2.43 12.45 -28.07
CA ALA A 331 -2.12 11.16 -27.46
C ALA A 331 -2.74 11.04 -26.06
N VAL A 332 -2.61 12.08 -25.23
CA VAL A 332 -3.20 12.12 -23.88
C VAL A 332 -4.73 12.15 -23.95
N GLN A 333 -5.31 12.98 -24.82
CA GLN A 333 -6.74 13.09 -24.97
C GLN A 333 -7.37 11.74 -25.33
N VAL A 334 -6.82 11.05 -26.34
CA VAL A 334 -7.40 9.80 -26.86
C VAL A 334 -7.12 8.62 -25.92
N SER A 335 -5.94 8.56 -25.29
CA SER A 335 -5.57 7.42 -24.43
C SER A 335 -6.00 7.54 -22.97
N ILE A 336 -6.22 8.76 -22.46
CA ILE A 336 -6.43 9.01 -21.03
C ILE A 336 -7.67 9.86 -20.78
N GLU A 337 -7.76 11.08 -21.33
CA GLU A 337 -8.80 12.04 -20.90
C GLU A 337 -10.20 11.62 -21.31
N ASN A 338 -10.37 11.06 -22.51
CA ASN A 338 -11.65 10.51 -22.95
C ASN A 338 -12.19 9.41 -22.02
N ILE A 339 -11.30 8.71 -21.31
CA ILE A 339 -11.66 7.66 -20.35
C ILE A 339 -12.13 8.29 -19.04
N ILE A 340 -11.39 9.29 -18.55
CA ILE A 340 -11.72 10.02 -17.31
C ILE A 340 -13.06 10.76 -17.44
N ASP A 341 -13.33 11.33 -18.63
CA ASP A 341 -14.55 12.07 -18.93
C ASP A 341 -15.75 11.18 -19.27
N SER A 342 -15.57 9.86 -19.33
CA SER A 342 -16.65 8.92 -19.63
C SER A 342 -17.72 8.94 -18.52
N LYS A 343 -18.99 8.73 -18.90
CA LYS A 343 -20.12 8.63 -17.94
C LYS A 343 -20.16 7.27 -17.22
N ALA A 344 -19.27 6.35 -17.55
CA ALA A 344 -19.21 5.01 -16.98
C ALA A 344 -18.34 5.03 -15.71
N LYS A 345 -18.94 4.80 -14.54
CA LYS A 345 -18.23 4.70 -13.26
C LYS A 345 -17.37 3.44 -13.20
N THR A 346 -16.12 3.52 -13.69
CA THR A 346 -15.16 2.41 -13.67
C THR A 346 -13.96 2.71 -12.77
N ASP A 347 -13.25 1.66 -12.35
CA ASP A 347 -11.96 1.82 -11.69
C ASP A 347 -10.95 2.58 -12.55
N LEU A 348 -10.97 2.35 -13.87
CA LEU A 348 -10.11 3.08 -14.80
C LEU A 348 -10.45 4.59 -14.77
N GLN A 349 -11.73 4.95 -14.82
CA GLN A 349 -12.15 6.35 -14.71
C GLN A 349 -11.83 6.97 -13.33
N GLU A 350 -12.08 6.23 -12.25
CA GLU A 350 -11.99 6.75 -10.88
C GLU A 350 -10.55 6.80 -10.35
N TYR A 351 -9.67 5.92 -10.83
CA TYR A 351 -8.34 5.74 -10.26
C TYR A 351 -7.17 5.87 -11.26
N LEU A 352 -7.40 6.04 -12.57
CA LEU A 352 -6.28 6.31 -13.47
C LEU A 352 -5.65 7.66 -13.11
N GLU A 353 -4.39 7.62 -12.72
CA GLU A 353 -3.63 8.82 -12.40
C GLU A 353 -2.44 8.93 -13.34
N TYR A 354 -2.28 10.10 -13.95
CA TYR A 354 -1.12 10.40 -14.77
C TYR A 354 -0.46 11.72 -14.38
N ARG A 355 0.84 11.80 -14.64
CA ARG A 355 1.68 13.01 -14.48
C ARG A 355 2.68 13.05 -15.62
N MET A 356 2.74 14.20 -16.29
CA MET A 356 3.77 14.48 -17.27
C MET A 356 4.81 15.43 -16.67
N PHE A 357 6.08 15.17 -16.94
CA PHE A 357 7.15 16.09 -16.64
C PHE A 357 8.25 15.96 -17.70
N SER A 358 8.69 17.09 -18.27
CA SER A 358 9.65 17.09 -19.39
C SER A 358 9.15 16.22 -20.55
N ASP A 359 9.90 15.19 -20.90
CA ASP A 359 9.79 14.26 -22.02
C ASP A 359 9.16 12.92 -21.63
N CYS A 360 8.66 12.83 -20.40
CA CYS A 360 8.10 11.57 -19.89
C CYS A 360 6.71 11.73 -19.28
N ILE A 361 6.00 10.61 -19.29
CA ILE A 361 4.68 10.44 -18.68
C ILE A 361 4.72 9.24 -17.74
N CYS A 362 4.23 9.45 -16.52
CA CYS A 362 3.97 8.42 -15.54
C CYS A 362 2.46 8.17 -15.50
N ILE A 363 2.03 6.91 -15.64
CA ILE A 363 0.63 6.49 -15.59
C ILE A 363 0.51 5.39 -14.53
N SER A 364 -0.53 5.43 -13.70
CA SER A 364 -0.70 4.44 -12.62
C SER A 364 -2.16 4.11 -12.32
N LEU A 365 -2.38 2.89 -11.84
CA LEU A 365 -3.70 2.36 -11.51
C LEU A 365 -3.57 1.39 -10.31
N PRO A 366 -4.40 1.55 -9.27
CA PRO A 366 -4.36 0.69 -8.10
C PRO A 366 -5.02 -0.64 -8.40
N TYR A 367 -4.50 -1.69 -7.77
CA TYR A 367 -5.03 -3.03 -7.88
C TYR A 367 -5.15 -3.66 -6.50
N ILE A 368 -6.02 -4.66 -6.38
CA ILE A 368 -6.15 -5.54 -5.22
C ILE A 368 -5.82 -6.98 -5.60
N GLU A 369 -5.42 -7.78 -4.61
CA GLU A 369 -5.02 -9.17 -4.80
C GLU A 369 -6.20 -10.17 -4.78
N PHE A 370 -7.41 -9.70 -5.10
CA PHE A 370 -8.63 -10.51 -5.07
C PHE A 370 -9.25 -10.71 -6.45
N GLY A 371 -9.71 -11.94 -6.71
CA GLY A 371 -10.38 -12.30 -7.97
C GLY A 371 -9.50 -12.08 -9.20
N ASN A 372 -10.04 -11.41 -10.21
CA ASN A 372 -9.36 -11.05 -11.45
C ASN A 372 -8.99 -9.56 -11.54
N ASP A 373 -9.03 -8.81 -10.42
CA ASP A 373 -8.78 -7.37 -10.44
C ASP A 373 -7.40 -7.04 -11.01
N PHE A 374 -6.34 -7.73 -10.57
CA PHE A 374 -5.00 -7.51 -11.12
C PHE A 374 -4.94 -7.63 -12.66
N HIS A 375 -5.54 -8.67 -13.22
CA HIS A 375 -5.60 -8.89 -14.67
C HIS A 375 -6.44 -7.81 -15.38
N ILE A 376 -7.53 -7.35 -14.77
CA ILE A 376 -8.33 -6.23 -15.28
C ILE A 376 -7.52 -4.93 -15.29
N GLN A 377 -6.87 -4.59 -14.18
CA GLN A 377 -6.11 -3.35 -14.05
C GLN A 377 -4.87 -3.35 -14.96
N PHE A 378 -4.19 -4.50 -15.11
CA PHE A 378 -3.09 -4.62 -16.06
C PHE A 378 -3.58 -4.45 -17.50
N HIS A 379 -4.67 -5.12 -17.89
CA HIS A 379 -5.26 -4.95 -19.22
C HIS A 379 -5.61 -3.48 -19.50
N SER A 380 -6.18 -2.80 -18.50
CA SER A 380 -6.57 -1.39 -18.62
C SER A 380 -5.36 -0.48 -18.83
N ILE A 381 -4.32 -0.59 -17.99
CA ILE A 381 -3.07 0.17 -18.20
C ILE A 381 -2.41 -0.20 -19.52
N ALA A 382 -2.32 -1.48 -19.86
CA ALA A 382 -1.70 -1.91 -21.10
C ALA A 382 -2.42 -1.31 -22.31
N THR A 383 -3.74 -1.18 -22.24
CA THR A 383 -4.51 -0.57 -23.32
C THR A 383 -4.23 0.93 -23.44
N VAL A 384 -4.32 1.68 -22.34
CA VAL A 384 -3.97 3.12 -22.29
C VAL A 384 -2.56 3.36 -22.85
N VAL A 385 -1.60 2.55 -22.42
CA VAL A 385 -0.19 2.72 -22.74
C VAL A 385 0.13 2.36 -24.20
N LYS A 386 -0.44 1.27 -24.75
CA LYS A 386 -0.33 0.94 -26.19
C LYS A 386 -0.96 2.03 -27.04
N SER A 387 -2.14 2.50 -26.64
CA SER A 387 -2.87 3.58 -27.27
C SER A 387 -2.04 4.86 -27.36
N TYR A 388 -1.42 5.28 -26.25
CA TYR A 388 -0.51 6.42 -26.21
C TYR A 388 0.70 6.20 -27.16
N GLN A 389 1.35 5.04 -27.08
CA GLN A 389 2.50 4.71 -27.92
C GLN A 389 2.15 4.78 -29.42
N LEU A 390 1.02 4.20 -29.82
CA LEU A 390 0.57 4.18 -31.20
C LEU A 390 0.27 5.60 -31.72
N SER A 391 -0.42 6.43 -30.92
CA SER A 391 -0.69 7.84 -31.27
C SER A 391 0.58 8.65 -31.50
N MET A 392 1.61 8.46 -30.66
CA MET A 392 2.92 9.11 -30.84
C MET A 392 3.59 8.64 -32.15
N MET A 393 3.59 7.32 -32.40
CA MET A 393 4.22 6.71 -33.59
C MET A 393 3.59 7.19 -34.90
N GLN A 394 2.27 7.39 -34.94
CA GLN A 394 1.55 7.91 -36.11
C GLN A 394 1.98 9.34 -36.51
N LYS A 395 2.55 10.10 -35.57
CA LYS A 395 3.06 11.45 -35.79
C LYS A 395 4.59 11.49 -35.93
N GLY A 396 5.25 10.33 -35.94
CA GLY A 396 6.70 10.22 -36.10
C GLY A 396 7.51 10.43 -34.81
N PHE A 397 6.84 10.48 -33.65
CA PHE A 397 7.49 10.50 -32.34
C PHE A 397 7.50 9.10 -31.74
N PHE A 398 8.66 8.66 -31.26
CA PHE A 398 8.83 7.30 -30.75
C PHE A 398 9.09 7.34 -29.26
N VAL A 399 8.48 6.41 -28.54
CA VAL A 399 8.59 6.33 -27.09
C VAL A 399 9.20 5.00 -26.66
N ARG A 400 9.77 5.00 -25.46
CA ARG A 400 10.26 3.80 -24.77
C ARG A 400 9.75 3.83 -23.34
N GLY A 401 9.46 2.67 -22.77
CA GLY A 401 8.94 2.63 -21.42
C GLY A 401 9.15 1.31 -20.70
N GLY A 402 8.70 1.31 -19.45
CA GLY A 402 8.62 0.14 -18.59
C GLY A 402 7.34 0.17 -17.78
N ILE A 403 6.76 -1.01 -17.55
CA ILE A 403 5.60 -1.21 -16.67
C ILE A 403 6.01 -2.14 -15.55
N SER A 404 5.83 -1.71 -14.32
CA SER A 404 6.14 -2.49 -13.11
C SER A 404 5.05 -2.27 -12.06
N ILE A 405 5.18 -2.92 -10.90
CA ILE A 405 4.26 -2.76 -9.76
C ILE A 405 5.04 -2.34 -8.52
N GLY A 406 4.38 -1.64 -7.62
CA GLY A 406 4.96 -1.31 -6.33
C GLY A 406 4.15 -0.30 -5.55
N SER A 407 4.73 0.17 -4.44
CA SER A 407 4.17 1.27 -3.67
C SER A 407 4.08 2.53 -4.53
N PHE A 408 2.97 3.24 -4.43
CA PHE A 408 2.74 4.49 -5.15
C PHE A 408 1.92 5.46 -4.30
N TYR A 409 2.34 6.72 -4.30
CA TYR A 409 1.60 7.88 -3.82
C TYR A 409 1.92 9.05 -4.73
N ALA A 410 0.91 9.84 -5.10
CA ALA A 410 1.11 11.09 -5.81
C ALA A 410 0.16 12.17 -5.27
N ASP A 411 0.64 13.42 -5.27
CA ASP A 411 -0.19 14.60 -5.09
C ASP A 411 0.09 15.63 -6.20
N LYS A 412 -0.19 16.91 -5.94
CA LYS A 412 0.10 17.99 -6.88
C LYS A 412 1.58 18.39 -6.94
N ASN A 413 2.39 17.98 -5.96
CA ASN A 413 3.76 18.43 -5.77
C ASN A 413 4.79 17.30 -5.94
N MET A 414 4.42 16.05 -5.66
CA MET A 414 5.36 14.93 -5.65
C MET A 414 4.74 13.60 -6.08
N ILE A 415 5.61 12.70 -6.55
CA ILE A 415 5.34 11.27 -6.68
C ILE A 415 6.34 10.53 -5.77
N PHE A 416 5.83 9.73 -4.84
CA PHE A 416 6.62 8.81 -4.02
C PHE A 416 6.25 7.38 -4.42
N SER A 417 7.10 6.74 -5.22
CA SER A 417 6.74 5.47 -5.83
C SER A 417 7.92 4.52 -6.05
N GLY A 418 7.85 3.35 -5.43
CA GLY A 418 8.75 2.23 -5.72
C GLY A 418 8.46 1.62 -7.09
N GLY A 419 7.18 1.56 -7.49
CA GLY A 419 6.79 1.06 -8.82
C GLY A 419 7.33 1.93 -9.96
N LEU A 420 7.36 3.25 -9.78
CA LEU A 420 7.94 4.20 -10.74
C LEU A 420 9.45 4.00 -10.87
N VAL A 421 10.15 3.79 -9.75
CA VAL A 421 11.60 3.51 -9.77
C VAL A 421 11.89 2.20 -10.53
N SER A 422 11.10 1.16 -10.34
CA SER A 422 11.25 -0.10 -11.07
C SER A 422 10.94 0.06 -12.55
N ALA A 423 9.84 0.73 -12.91
CA ALA A 423 9.45 1.02 -14.29
C ALA A 423 10.53 1.84 -15.04
N TYR A 424 11.09 2.86 -14.39
CA TYR A 424 12.19 3.66 -14.93
C TYR A 424 13.46 2.82 -15.18
N LYS A 425 13.84 1.95 -14.23
CA LYS A 425 15.00 1.05 -14.42
C LYS A 425 14.77 0.09 -15.58
N LEU A 426 13.55 -0.43 -15.71
CA LEU A 426 13.19 -1.31 -16.81
C LEU A 426 13.32 -0.58 -18.16
N GLU A 427 12.75 0.61 -18.29
CA GLU A 427 12.86 1.49 -19.48
C GLU A 427 14.32 1.67 -19.94
N GLN A 428 15.23 1.93 -19.00
CA GLN A 428 16.66 2.11 -19.28
C GLN A 428 17.31 0.83 -19.82
N SER A 429 16.91 -0.34 -19.31
CA SER A 429 17.47 -1.65 -19.67
C SER A 429 16.92 -2.24 -20.97
N THR A 430 15.70 -1.86 -21.39
CA THR A 430 15.03 -2.41 -22.58
C THR A 430 15.85 -2.23 -23.85
N GLY A 431 16.47 -1.06 -24.02
CA GLY A 431 17.29 -0.73 -25.20
C GLY A 431 16.51 -0.44 -26.49
N HIS A 432 15.32 -1.03 -26.64
CA HIS A 432 14.43 -0.91 -27.80
C HIS A 432 13.30 0.12 -27.59
N PRO A 433 12.75 0.71 -28.66
CA PRO A 433 11.65 1.70 -28.62
C PRO A 433 10.27 1.04 -28.40
N VAL A 434 10.16 0.30 -27.30
CA VAL A 434 8.98 -0.44 -26.88
C VAL A 434 8.72 -0.20 -25.40
N ILE A 435 7.55 -0.61 -24.95
CA ILE A 435 7.16 -0.51 -23.54
C ILE A 435 7.26 -1.89 -22.93
N ALA A 436 8.35 -2.12 -22.19
CA ALA A 436 8.65 -3.41 -21.58
C ALA A 436 7.77 -3.67 -20.36
N VAL A 437 7.53 -4.94 -20.05
CA VAL A 437 6.74 -5.39 -18.91
C VAL A 437 7.65 -6.13 -17.94
N ASP A 438 7.65 -5.70 -16.68
CA ASP A 438 8.49 -6.27 -15.64
C ASP A 438 8.11 -7.73 -15.35
N LYS A 439 9.11 -8.55 -15.05
CA LYS A 439 8.94 -9.98 -14.78
C LYS A 439 7.94 -10.23 -13.64
N ILE A 440 7.92 -9.37 -12.62
CA ILE A 440 6.99 -9.49 -11.49
C ILE A 440 5.52 -9.41 -11.94
N ILE A 441 5.22 -8.63 -12.97
CA ILE A 441 3.88 -8.58 -13.57
C ILE A 441 3.59 -9.89 -14.29
N LEU A 442 4.54 -10.39 -15.08
CA LEU A 442 4.37 -11.65 -15.81
C LEU A 442 4.13 -12.83 -14.85
N GLU A 443 4.89 -12.89 -13.76
CA GLU A 443 4.69 -13.87 -12.69
C GLU A 443 3.29 -13.75 -12.08
N ARG A 444 2.84 -12.53 -11.79
CA ARG A 444 1.50 -12.30 -11.22
C ARG A 444 0.37 -12.63 -12.19
N LEU A 445 0.51 -12.30 -13.47
CA LEU A 445 -0.47 -12.62 -14.52
C LEU A 445 -0.60 -14.13 -14.75
N SER A 446 0.47 -14.91 -14.51
CA SER A 446 0.43 -16.36 -14.69
C SER A 446 -0.52 -17.07 -13.70
N ILE A 447 -0.78 -16.47 -12.54
CA ILE A 447 -1.67 -17.03 -11.51
C ILE A 447 -3.11 -17.03 -12.03
N ASN A 448 -3.73 -18.21 -12.07
CA ASN A 448 -5.10 -18.45 -12.55
C ASN A 448 -5.39 -17.81 -13.92
N TYR A 449 -4.36 -17.70 -14.79
CA TYR A 449 -4.43 -16.97 -16.05
C TYR A 449 -5.69 -17.27 -16.87
N LYS A 450 -5.95 -18.56 -17.18
CA LYS A 450 -7.10 -18.98 -18.01
C LYS A 450 -8.47 -18.56 -17.46
N GLU A 451 -8.60 -18.46 -16.14
CA GLU A 451 -9.83 -18.04 -15.49
C GLU A 451 -9.91 -16.51 -15.46
N ASN A 452 -8.84 -15.85 -15.04
CA ASN A 452 -8.81 -14.41 -14.82
C ASN A 452 -8.74 -13.58 -16.11
N THR A 453 -8.31 -14.15 -17.24
CA THR A 453 -8.26 -13.46 -18.54
C THR A 453 -9.46 -13.70 -19.44
N ARG A 454 -10.49 -14.41 -18.96
CA ARG A 454 -11.73 -14.58 -19.72
C ARG A 454 -12.30 -13.20 -20.08
N GLY A 455 -12.50 -12.96 -21.38
CA GLY A 455 -13.03 -11.70 -21.88
C GLY A 455 -12.03 -10.54 -21.98
N LEU A 456 -10.76 -10.73 -21.61
CA LEU A 456 -9.75 -9.66 -21.64
C LEU A 456 -8.80 -9.70 -22.86
N PHE A 457 -8.95 -10.65 -23.79
CA PHE A 457 -8.21 -10.73 -25.07
C PHE A 457 -6.69 -10.52 -24.92
N TYR A 458 -6.03 -11.41 -24.17
CA TYR A 458 -4.59 -11.34 -23.96
C TYR A 458 -3.75 -11.97 -25.10
N ASP A 459 -4.40 -12.60 -26.09
CA ASP A 459 -3.76 -13.53 -27.04
C ASP A 459 -2.58 -12.94 -27.84
N GLU A 460 -2.58 -11.64 -28.15
CA GLU A 460 -1.49 -10.97 -28.87
C GLU A 460 -0.99 -9.71 -28.12
N LEU A 461 -1.28 -9.61 -26.82
CA LEU A 461 -0.97 -8.44 -25.99
C LEU A 461 0.52 -8.25 -25.75
N LEU A 462 1.25 -9.36 -25.57
CA LEU A 462 2.65 -9.38 -25.14
C LEU A 462 3.51 -10.10 -26.17
N LEU A 463 4.69 -9.52 -26.46
CA LEU A 463 5.66 -10.05 -27.41
C LEU A 463 7.07 -10.07 -26.80
N TYR A 464 7.95 -10.87 -27.40
CA TYR A 464 9.39 -10.79 -27.16
C TYR A 464 10.18 -11.06 -28.45
N PRO A 465 11.39 -10.50 -28.60
CA PRO A 465 12.28 -10.84 -29.71
C PRO A 465 12.85 -12.25 -29.51
N ARG A 466 12.94 -13.06 -30.57
CA ARG A 466 13.47 -14.43 -30.46
C ARG A 466 14.88 -14.51 -29.86
N GLU A 467 15.70 -13.50 -30.10
CA GLU A 467 17.07 -13.42 -29.62
C GLU A 467 17.18 -12.96 -28.15
N GLU A 468 16.14 -12.33 -27.60
CA GLU A 468 16.12 -11.72 -26.26
C GLU A 468 14.80 -12.07 -25.52
N PRO A 469 14.56 -13.36 -25.20
CA PRO A 469 13.28 -13.83 -24.66
C PRO A 469 12.91 -13.25 -23.30
N GLU A 470 13.88 -12.73 -22.55
CA GLU A 470 13.67 -12.03 -21.28
C GLU A 470 13.05 -10.63 -21.45
N LYS A 471 13.12 -10.05 -22.65
CA LYS A 471 12.62 -8.70 -22.94
C LYS A 471 11.19 -8.76 -23.47
N VAL A 472 10.25 -9.00 -22.55
CA VAL A 472 8.82 -8.99 -22.87
C VAL A 472 8.29 -7.55 -22.89
N PHE A 473 7.51 -7.21 -23.92
CA PHE A 473 6.95 -5.87 -24.11
C PHE A 473 5.52 -5.92 -24.65
N LEU A 474 4.78 -4.81 -24.48
CA LEU A 474 3.43 -4.66 -25.03
C LEU A 474 3.48 -4.60 -26.56
N ASN A 475 2.62 -5.35 -27.25
CA ASN A 475 2.43 -5.22 -28.68
C ASN A 475 1.76 -3.86 -29.03
N PRO A 476 2.47 -2.89 -29.64
CA PRO A 476 1.88 -1.58 -29.92
C PRO A 476 0.80 -1.62 -31.01
N PHE A 477 0.72 -2.70 -31.78
CA PHE A 477 -0.23 -2.85 -32.90
C PHE A 477 -1.42 -3.74 -32.58
N ASP A 478 -1.48 -4.33 -31.39
CA ASP A 478 -2.55 -5.26 -30.98
C ASP A 478 -3.95 -4.65 -31.12
N LEU A 479 -4.12 -3.38 -30.74
CA LEU A 479 -5.41 -2.68 -30.86
C LEU A 479 -5.86 -2.50 -32.32
N LEU A 480 -4.92 -2.40 -33.26
CA LEU A 480 -5.24 -2.33 -34.69
C LEU A 480 -5.53 -3.72 -35.25
N ASP A 481 -4.64 -4.67 -34.97
CA ASP A 481 -4.64 -6.01 -35.57
C ASP A 481 -5.82 -6.86 -35.11
N ASN A 482 -6.27 -6.65 -33.87
CA ASN A 482 -7.39 -7.36 -33.28
C ASN A 482 -8.67 -6.50 -33.16
N SER A 483 -8.68 -5.29 -33.73
CA SER A 483 -9.82 -4.34 -33.64
C SER A 483 -11.18 -4.95 -33.97
N ILE A 484 -11.27 -5.76 -35.02
CA ILE A 484 -12.52 -6.45 -35.43
C ILE A 484 -12.95 -7.46 -34.37
N LYS A 485 -12.03 -8.28 -33.87
CA LYS A 485 -12.33 -9.28 -32.81
C LYS A 485 -12.77 -8.60 -31.52
N TYR A 486 -12.12 -7.50 -31.15
CA TYR A 486 -12.50 -6.69 -30.00
C TYR A 486 -13.93 -6.15 -30.17
N PHE A 487 -14.27 -5.63 -31.34
CA PHE A 487 -15.59 -5.11 -31.62
C PHE A 487 -16.67 -6.21 -31.60
N ASP A 488 -16.42 -7.34 -32.27
CA ASP A 488 -17.36 -8.47 -32.31
C ASP A 488 -17.65 -9.01 -30.90
N TYR A 489 -16.61 -9.12 -30.07
CA TYR A 489 -16.77 -9.51 -28.67
C TYR A 489 -17.58 -8.48 -27.88
N LEU A 490 -17.21 -7.20 -27.97
CA LEU A 490 -17.93 -6.14 -27.25
C LEU A 490 -19.40 -6.08 -27.67
N GLN A 491 -19.70 -6.27 -28.95
CA GLN A 491 -21.07 -6.34 -29.44
C GLN A 491 -21.81 -7.53 -28.85
N THR A 492 -21.19 -8.72 -28.88
CA THR A 492 -21.80 -9.95 -28.32
C THR A 492 -22.05 -9.83 -26.81
N SER A 493 -21.06 -9.32 -26.05
CA SER A 493 -21.21 -9.12 -24.60
C SER A 493 -22.22 -8.05 -24.24
N LEU A 494 -22.37 -6.99 -25.05
CA LEU A 494 -23.43 -6.00 -24.85
C LEU A 494 -24.82 -6.61 -25.12
N ASP A 495 -24.95 -7.43 -26.15
CA ASP A 495 -26.19 -8.12 -26.48
C ASP A 495 -26.58 -9.09 -25.35
N GLU A 496 -25.61 -9.79 -24.76
CA GLU A 496 -25.80 -10.67 -23.59
C GLU A 496 -26.18 -9.88 -22.31
N LEU A 497 -25.56 -8.72 -22.06
CA LEU A 497 -25.83 -7.89 -20.88
C LEU A 497 -27.19 -7.18 -20.92
N VAL A 498 -27.73 -6.93 -22.11
CA VAL A 498 -29.10 -6.38 -22.27
C VAL A 498 -30.16 -7.42 -21.83
N GLU A 499 -29.81 -8.71 -21.74
CA GLU A 499 -30.73 -9.77 -21.33
C GLU A 499 -30.73 -10.07 -19.81
N THR A 500 -29.77 -9.56 -19.04
CA THR A 500 -29.65 -9.82 -17.59
C THR A 500 -29.83 -8.55 -16.75
N GLU A 501 -31.05 -8.29 -16.29
CA GLU A 501 -31.32 -7.31 -15.23
C GLU A 501 -30.94 -7.91 -13.85
N ASP A 502 -29.65 -7.90 -13.46
CA ASP A 502 -29.27 -7.93 -12.04
C ASP A 502 -27.77 -7.63 -11.78
N GLY A 503 -27.53 -6.71 -10.83
CA GLY A 503 -26.42 -6.71 -9.85
C GLY A 503 -24.94 -6.65 -10.29
N THR A 504 -24.34 -5.45 -10.18
CA THR A 504 -22.88 -5.17 -10.01
C THR A 504 -21.90 -5.94 -10.92
N ASP A 505 -21.96 -5.69 -12.23
CA ASP A 505 -21.04 -6.30 -13.19
C ASP A 505 -19.80 -5.41 -13.47
N TYR A 506 -18.69 -5.72 -12.78
CA TYR A 506 -17.38 -5.08 -13.01
C TYR A 506 -16.86 -5.33 -14.44
N LEU A 507 -17.15 -6.49 -15.03
CA LEU A 507 -16.76 -6.83 -16.40
C LEU A 507 -17.58 -6.03 -17.41
N GLY A 508 -18.91 -5.95 -17.22
CA GLY A 508 -19.81 -5.11 -18.01
C GLY A 508 -19.49 -3.61 -17.96
N THR A 509 -18.95 -3.15 -16.83
CA THR A 509 -18.57 -1.74 -16.69
C THR A 509 -17.20 -1.46 -17.32
N LEU A 510 -16.23 -2.38 -17.17
CA LEU A 510 -14.95 -2.34 -17.88
C LEU A 510 -15.15 -2.40 -19.40
N THR A 511 -15.97 -3.33 -19.90
CA THR A 511 -16.27 -3.45 -21.34
C THR A 511 -16.87 -2.17 -21.88
N LYS A 512 -17.68 -1.43 -21.11
CA LYS A 512 -18.17 -0.11 -21.49
C LYS A 512 -17.08 0.97 -21.55
N SER A 513 -16.13 1.00 -20.62
CA SER A 513 -15.00 1.94 -20.68
C SER A 513 -14.03 1.61 -21.82
N LEU A 514 -13.73 0.32 -22.02
CA LEU A 514 -13.01 -0.17 -23.19
C LEU A 514 -13.78 0.12 -24.49
N LEU A 515 -15.12 0.10 -24.47
CA LEU A 515 -15.96 0.50 -25.60
C LEU A 515 -15.84 1.98 -25.91
N ASP A 516 -15.79 2.86 -24.91
CA ASP A 516 -15.64 4.30 -25.13
C ASP A 516 -14.24 4.64 -25.66
N MET A 517 -13.20 3.94 -25.17
CA MET A 517 -11.84 4.05 -25.70
C MET A 517 -11.72 3.47 -27.11
N THR A 518 -12.26 2.27 -27.34
CA THR A 518 -12.30 1.72 -28.70
C THR A 518 -13.16 2.62 -29.58
N LYS A 519 -14.24 3.26 -29.13
CA LYS A 519 -14.92 4.29 -29.92
C LYS A 519 -14.03 5.52 -30.15
N SER A 520 -13.25 6.04 -29.21
CA SER A 520 -12.39 7.20 -29.52
C SER A 520 -11.26 6.86 -30.50
N PHE A 521 -10.65 5.68 -30.37
CA PHE A 521 -9.60 5.19 -31.28
C PHE A 521 -10.17 4.73 -32.61
N THR A 522 -11.26 3.99 -32.57
CA THR A 522 -11.83 3.32 -33.73
C THR A 522 -12.92 4.14 -34.40
N GLN A 523 -13.70 5.03 -33.78
CA GLN A 523 -14.75 5.80 -34.48
C GLN A 523 -14.22 6.60 -35.69
N PRO A 524 -13.04 7.26 -35.68
CA PRO A 524 -12.48 7.83 -36.91
C PRO A 524 -12.03 6.75 -37.90
N ILE A 525 -11.40 5.67 -37.41
CA ILE A 525 -10.95 4.51 -38.20
C ILE A 525 -12.14 3.71 -38.76
N PHE A 526 -13.29 3.74 -38.09
CA PHE A 526 -14.48 2.92 -38.24
C PHE A 526 -15.54 3.73 -38.96
N ASP A 527 -15.68 5.04 -38.78
CA ASP A 527 -16.44 5.90 -39.69
C ASP A 527 -15.72 5.96 -41.04
N PHE A 528 -14.38 5.91 -41.07
CA PHE A 528 -13.59 5.67 -42.28
C PHE A 528 -13.74 4.24 -42.81
N ALA A 529 -13.69 3.20 -41.97
CA ALA A 529 -13.85 1.79 -42.39
C ALA A 529 -15.30 1.36 -42.68
N LYS A 530 -16.30 2.11 -42.20
CA LYS A 530 -17.74 1.92 -42.44
C LYS A 530 -18.22 2.78 -43.61
N SER A 531 -17.53 3.90 -43.91
CA SER A 531 -17.68 4.62 -45.18
C SER A 531 -16.88 4.00 -46.34
N GLN A 532 -15.84 3.22 -46.04
CA GLN A 532 -15.07 2.39 -46.97
C GLN A 532 -14.62 1.11 -46.26
N VAL A 533 -15.34 -0.01 -46.44
CA VAL A 533 -14.86 -1.32 -45.99
C VAL A 533 -13.54 -1.61 -46.68
N ASN A 534 -12.41 -1.75 -45.95
CA ASN A 534 -11.24 -2.57 -46.36
C ASN A 534 -10.09 -2.62 -45.33
N LYS A 535 -9.34 -3.75 -45.35
CA LYS A 535 -8.00 -3.95 -44.73
C LYS A 535 -6.98 -2.86 -45.09
N GLU A 536 -7.22 -2.13 -46.18
CA GLU A 536 -6.37 -1.04 -46.69
C GLU A 536 -6.15 0.09 -45.68
N SER A 537 -7.11 0.39 -44.81
CA SER A 537 -7.01 1.49 -43.82
C SER A 537 -6.07 1.19 -42.64
N ILE A 538 -6.02 -0.06 -42.17
CA ILE A 538 -5.09 -0.51 -41.12
C ILE A 538 -3.66 -0.54 -41.67
N ASP A 539 -3.51 -1.00 -42.92
CA ASP A 539 -2.25 -0.94 -43.64
C ASP A 539 -1.78 0.51 -43.80
N ILE A 540 -2.66 1.47 -44.09
CA ILE A 540 -2.28 2.90 -44.20
C ILE A 540 -1.60 3.42 -42.93
N ILE A 541 -2.12 3.14 -41.74
CA ILE A 541 -1.52 3.58 -40.47
C ILE A 541 -0.12 2.97 -40.32
N LYS A 542 0.03 1.67 -40.56
CA LYS A 542 1.32 0.99 -40.46
C LYS A 542 2.31 1.51 -41.51
N GLN A 543 1.85 1.79 -42.73
CA GLN A 543 2.68 2.39 -43.79
C GLN A 543 3.12 3.81 -43.43
N GLN A 544 2.25 4.60 -42.80
CA GLN A 544 2.60 5.93 -42.32
C GLN A 544 3.67 5.88 -41.22
N ILE A 545 3.53 4.97 -40.26
CA ILE A 545 4.55 4.75 -39.23
C ILE A 545 5.86 4.27 -39.87
N LEU A 546 5.78 3.33 -40.81
CA LEU A 546 6.93 2.81 -41.53
C LEU A 546 7.66 3.91 -42.32
N PHE A 547 6.93 4.84 -42.92
CA PHE A 547 7.50 6.02 -43.58
C PHE A 547 8.35 6.86 -42.64
N TYR A 548 7.87 7.14 -41.42
CA TYR A 548 8.65 7.88 -40.42
C TYR A 548 9.87 7.10 -39.94
N VAL A 549 9.74 5.78 -39.75
CA VAL A 549 10.86 4.90 -39.37
C VAL A 549 11.93 4.89 -40.47
N ASP A 550 11.53 4.73 -41.73
CA ASP A 550 12.44 4.71 -42.88
C ASP A 550 13.18 6.04 -43.06
N LYS A 551 12.49 7.17 -42.86
CA LYS A 551 13.12 8.50 -42.88
C LYS A 551 14.20 8.63 -41.81
N GLN A 552 14.00 8.08 -40.61
CA GLN A 552 15.02 8.08 -39.56
C GLN A 552 16.19 7.15 -39.90
N ILE A 553 15.91 5.96 -40.45
CA ILE A 553 16.96 5.03 -40.93
C ILE A 553 17.85 5.73 -41.95
N GLU A 554 17.27 6.33 -43.00
CA GLU A 554 18.02 7.05 -44.05
C GLU A 554 18.87 8.20 -43.47
N LYS A 555 18.29 8.98 -42.53
CA LYS A 555 19.00 10.05 -41.82
C LYS A 555 20.24 9.53 -41.10
N TYR A 556 20.11 8.45 -40.33
CA TYR A 556 21.24 7.93 -39.54
C TYR A 556 22.24 7.13 -40.38
N GLU A 557 21.83 6.43 -41.43
CA GLU A 557 22.74 5.79 -42.40
C GLU A 557 23.62 6.83 -43.12
N THR A 558 23.01 7.95 -43.53
CA THR A 558 23.73 9.08 -44.13
C THR A 558 24.72 9.69 -43.14
N LEU A 559 24.33 9.87 -41.88
CA LEU A 559 25.23 10.39 -40.85
C LEU A 559 26.40 9.43 -40.60
N VAL A 560 26.14 8.13 -40.40
CA VAL A 560 27.18 7.11 -40.16
C VAL A 560 28.20 7.08 -41.30
N SER A 561 27.75 7.16 -42.55
CA SER A 561 28.65 7.16 -43.72
C SER A 561 29.45 8.46 -43.90
N THR A 562 29.05 9.56 -43.25
CA THR A 562 29.72 10.86 -43.36
C THR A 562 30.88 11.03 -42.36
N TYR A 563 30.88 10.29 -41.25
CA TYR A 563 31.92 10.37 -40.22
C TYR A 563 32.93 9.22 -40.33
N ASP A 564 34.17 9.45 -39.87
CA ASP A 564 35.19 8.40 -39.78
C ASP A 564 34.76 7.34 -38.74
N SER A 565 34.92 6.06 -39.07
CA SER A 565 34.68 4.91 -38.19
C SER A 565 35.30 4.99 -36.79
N THR A 566 36.36 5.79 -36.61
CA THR A 566 37.03 5.99 -35.32
C THR A 566 36.38 7.07 -34.44
N ASP A 567 35.40 7.81 -34.96
CA ASP A 567 34.68 8.86 -34.24
C ASP A 567 33.68 8.25 -33.24
N LYS A 568 33.77 8.66 -31.97
CA LYS A 568 32.87 8.19 -30.90
C LYS A 568 31.39 8.43 -31.22
N ARG A 569 31.07 9.43 -32.06
CA ARG A 569 29.71 9.74 -32.51
C ARG A 569 29.11 8.65 -33.39
N VAL A 570 29.94 7.92 -34.16
CA VAL A 570 29.47 6.83 -35.02
C VAL A 570 28.82 5.72 -34.19
N GLY A 571 29.44 5.31 -33.09
CA GLY A 571 28.86 4.28 -32.21
C GLY A 571 27.52 4.71 -31.57
N GLU A 572 27.32 6.01 -31.30
CA GLU A 572 26.03 6.52 -30.84
C GLU A 572 24.98 6.48 -31.96
N MET A 573 25.35 6.89 -33.17
CA MET A 573 24.48 6.85 -34.35
C MET A 573 24.09 5.42 -34.73
N GLU A 574 25.00 4.45 -34.67
CA GLU A 574 24.73 3.03 -34.91
C GLU A 574 23.74 2.46 -33.89
N ARG A 575 23.87 2.84 -32.61
CA ARG A 575 22.90 2.47 -31.56
C ARG A 575 21.52 3.09 -31.76
N ILE A 576 21.44 4.27 -32.38
CA ILE A 576 20.15 4.87 -32.72
C ILE A 576 19.56 4.18 -33.95
N LEU A 577 20.38 3.93 -34.98
CA LEU A 577 19.99 3.22 -36.19
C LEU A 577 19.44 1.82 -35.87
N SER A 578 20.08 1.08 -34.96
CA SER A 578 19.62 -0.25 -34.54
C SER A 578 18.21 -0.23 -33.94
N LYS A 579 17.82 0.85 -33.24
CA LYS A 579 16.47 1.01 -32.69
C LYS A 579 15.41 1.17 -33.77
N TYR A 580 15.70 1.93 -34.82
CA TYR A 580 14.77 2.11 -35.95
C TYR A 580 14.70 0.85 -36.82
N ILE A 581 15.81 0.14 -37.01
CA ILE A 581 15.82 -1.18 -37.66
C ILE A 581 14.95 -2.16 -36.87
N PHE A 582 15.05 -2.16 -35.54
CA PHE A 582 14.19 -2.97 -34.68
C PHE A 582 12.69 -2.65 -34.90
N LEU A 583 12.30 -1.37 -34.92
CA LEU A 583 10.91 -0.97 -35.20
C LEU A 583 10.45 -1.41 -36.59
N LYS A 584 11.29 -1.24 -37.61
CA LYS A 584 10.99 -1.68 -38.97
C LYS A 584 10.71 -3.18 -39.01
N SER A 585 11.53 -3.97 -38.34
CA SER A 585 11.34 -5.41 -38.20
C SER A 585 10.04 -5.74 -37.45
N LEU A 586 9.71 -5.01 -36.38
CA LEU A 586 8.47 -5.20 -35.62
C LEU A 586 7.23 -4.88 -36.46
N ILE A 587 7.24 -3.78 -37.22
CA ILE A 587 6.13 -3.39 -38.11
C ILE A 587 5.93 -4.47 -39.19
N LYS A 588 7.01 -4.92 -39.85
CA LYS A 588 6.94 -5.98 -40.86
C LYS A 588 6.44 -7.30 -40.30
N TRP A 589 6.85 -7.64 -39.08
CA TRP A 589 6.39 -8.85 -38.40
C TRP A 589 4.86 -8.87 -38.25
N THR A 590 4.21 -7.74 -37.98
CA THR A 590 2.74 -7.71 -37.88
C THR A 590 2.03 -8.05 -39.19
N SER A 591 2.66 -7.82 -40.35
CA SER A 591 2.10 -8.14 -41.66
C SER A 591 2.45 -9.55 -42.13
N GLU A 592 3.68 -10.01 -41.85
CA GLU A 592 4.24 -11.26 -42.38
C GLU A 592 4.21 -12.43 -41.39
N LYS A 593 4.03 -12.16 -40.09
CA LYS A 593 4.16 -13.10 -38.96
C LYS A 593 5.42 -13.97 -39.04
N SER A 594 6.57 -13.34 -39.33
CA SER A 594 7.88 -14.01 -39.36
C SER A 594 8.33 -14.53 -37.99
N GLU A 595 9.33 -15.39 -37.92
CA GLU A 595 9.84 -15.93 -36.63
C GLU A 595 10.71 -14.94 -35.82
N THR A 596 10.74 -13.66 -36.20
CA THR A 596 11.58 -12.63 -35.57
C THR A 596 11.09 -12.27 -34.16
N PHE A 597 9.76 -12.21 -33.99
CA PHE A 597 9.10 -11.95 -32.73
C PHE A 597 8.13 -13.09 -32.43
N LEU A 598 7.99 -13.40 -31.15
CA LEU A 598 7.11 -14.45 -30.67
C LEU A 598 6.10 -13.85 -29.68
N ILE A 599 4.89 -14.38 -29.73
CA ILE A 599 3.84 -14.05 -28.76
C ILE A 599 4.21 -14.67 -27.42
N TYR A 600 4.13 -13.87 -26.35
CA TYR A 600 4.33 -14.35 -25.00
C TYR A 600 3.06 -15.06 -24.50
N GLY A 601 3.15 -16.37 -24.31
CA GLY A 601 2.07 -17.19 -23.77
C GLY A 601 2.27 -17.51 -22.30
N PHE A 602 1.18 -17.48 -21.52
CA PHE A 602 1.13 -18.01 -20.15
C PHE A 602 0.64 -19.46 -20.25
N VAL A 603 1.58 -20.39 -20.49
CA VAL A 603 1.30 -21.84 -20.65
C VAL A 603 1.67 -22.60 -19.40
#